data_AF-A0A838YJ12-F1
#
_entry.id   AF-A0A838YJ12-F1
#
_cell.length_a   1.000
_cell.length_b   1.000
_cell.length_c   1.000
_cell.angle_alpha   90.00
_cell.angle_beta   90.00
_cell.angle_gamma   90.00
#
_symmetry.space_group_name_H-M   'P 1'
#
loop_
_entity.id
_entity.type
_entity.pdbx_description
1 polymer ?
#
loop_
_entity_poly.entity_id
_entity_poly.type
_entity_poly.pdbx_seq_one_letter_code
_entity_poly.pdbx_strand_id
1 'polypeptide(L)' 'MNFNCVFPSCKYKRNDIEEEEFLKHLKEEHYNEMLDISKKENIPIKMAEMMTVSNSRVFINS' A
#
# COMPACT_ATOMS: atom_id res chain seq x y z
N MET A 1 -12.13 5.39 -1.55
CA MET A 1 -11.76 3.97 -1.30
C MET A 1 -11.41 3.76 0.16
N ASN A 2 -11.47 2.54 0.68
CA ASN A 2 -11.09 2.24 2.07
C ASN A 2 -9.80 1.43 2.08
N PHE A 3 -8.84 1.85 2.89
CA PHE A 3 -7.53 1.22 2.99
C PHE A 3 -7.18 0.90 4.44
N ASN A 4 -6.63 -0.29 4.63
CA ASN A 4 -5.95 -0.75 5.84
C ASN A 4 -4.55 -1.20 5.42
N CYS A 5 -3.52 -0.47 5.84
CA CYS A 5 -2.16 -0.77 5.39
C CYS A 5 -1.73 -2.18 5.82
N VAL A 6 -1.18 -2.94 4.87
CA VAL A 6 -0.79 -4.34 5.09
C VAL A 6 0.54 -4.52 5.83
N PHE A 7 1.33 -3.44 5.98
CA PHE A 7 2.59 -3.52 6.72
C PHE A 7 2.31 -3.66 8.22
N PRO A 8 2.79 -4.72 8.90
CA PRO A 8 2.38 -5.04 10.27
C PRO A 8 2.71 -3.97 11.32
N SER A 9 3.77 -3.19 11.10
CA SER A 9 4.17 -2.08 11.97
C SER A 9 3.37 -0.80 11.75
N CYS A 10 2.61 -0.73 10.65
CA CYS A 10 1.86 0.46 10.25
C CYS A 10 0.43 0.42 10.80
N LYS A 11 0.00 1.55 11.39
CA LYS A 11 -1.38 1.72 11.89
C LYS A 11 -2.24 2.56 10.95
N TYR A 12 -1.78 2.82 9.73
CA TYR A 12 -2.51 3.62 8.76
C TYR A 12 -3.79 2.89 8.33
N LYS A 13 -4.93 3.49 8.68
CA LYS A 13 -6.26 3.03 8.29
C LYS A 13 -7.11 4.25 7.97
N ARG A 14 -7.62 4.34 6.74
CA ARG A 14 -8.43 5.46 6.27
C ARG A 14 -9.60 4.95 5.43
N ASN A 15 -10.75 5.55 5.65
CA ASN A 15 -11.95 5.31 4.85
C ASN A 15 -12.18 6.52 3.96
N ASP A 16 -12.81 6.29 2.81
CA ASP A 16 -13.20 7.31 1.85
C ASP A 16 -12.07 8.24 1.37
N ILE A 17 -10.90 7.66 1.08
CA ILE A 17 -9.76 8.40 0.48
C ILE A 17 -9.52 7.99 -0.97
N GLU A 18 -8.90 8.86 -1.75
CA GLU A 18 -8.43 8.50 -3.09
C GLU A 18 -7.25 7.52 -3.03
N GLU A 19 -7.06 6.74 -4.09
CA GLU A 19 -5.92 5.82 -4.20
C GLU A 19 -4.58 6.58 -4.19
N GLU A 20 -4.54 7.78 -4.79
CA GLU A 20 -3.35 8.63 -4.81
C GLU A 20 -2.90 9.04 -3.40
N GLU A 21 -3.85 9.33 -2.50
CA GLU A 21 -3.54 9.62 -1.09
C GLU A 21 -2.89 8.43 -0.39
N PHE A 22 -3.37 7.21 -0.67
CA PHE A 22 -2.76 6.00 -0.12
C PHE A 22 -1.38 5.72 -0.72
N LEU A 23 -1.21 5.93 -2.03
CA LEU A 23 0.09 5.82 -2.69
C LEU A 23 1.11 6.81 -2.12
N LYS A 24 0.70 8.03 -1.77
CA LYS A 24 1.56 8.99 -1.10
C LYS A 24 2.05 8.46 0.25
N HIS A 25 1.15 7.91 1.06
CA HIS A 25 1.51 7.26 2.32
C HIS A 25 2.55 6.13 2.12
N LEU A 26 2.36 5.26 1.12
CA LEU A 26 3.32 4.19 0.83
C LEU A 26 4.71 4.73 0.44
N LYS A 27 4.77 5.83 -0.32
CA LYS A 27 6.03 6.47 -0.74
C LYS A 27 6.73 7.20 0.40
N GLU A 28 6.00 7.77 1.34
CA GLU A 28 6.57 8.51 2.47
C GLU A 28 7.04 7.57 3.59
N GLU A 29 6.22 6.57 3.93
CA GLU A 29 6.43 5.74 5.13
C GLU A 29 6.99 4.35 4.83
N HIS A 30 6.80 3.82 3.62
CA HIS A 30 7.10 2.42 3.29
C HIS A 30 7.97 2.23 2.03
N TYR A 31 8.63 3.28 1.54
CA TYR A 31 9.40 3.21 0.30
C TYR A 31 10.49 2.11 0.33
N ASN A 32 11.13 1.91 1.48
CA ASN A 32 12.17 0.90 1.63
C ASN A 32 11.60 -0.52 1.57
N GLU A 33 10.48 -0.77 2.26
CA GLU A 33 9.78 -2.05 2.21
C GLU A 33 9.31 -2.38 0.78
N MET A 34 8.82 -1.37 0.05
CA MET A 34 8.43 -1.50 -1.35
C MET A 34 9.63 -1.81 -2.26
N LEU A 35 10.77 -1.17 -2.01
CA LEU A 35 12.03 -1.49 -2.70
C LEU A 35 12.50 -2.91 -2.41
N ASP A 36 12.37 -3.37 -1.17
CA ASP A 36 12.78 -4.72 -0.77
C ASP A 36 11.90 -5.78 -1.44
N ILE A 37 10.58 -5.57 -1.48
CA ILE A 37 9.65 -6.42 -2.25
C ILE A 37 10.03 -6.43 -3.74
N SER A 38 10.24 -5.24 -4.33
CA SER A 38 10.62 -5.09 -5.74
C SER A 38 11.88 -5.88 -6.07
N LYS A 39 12.93 -5.80 -5.23
CA LYS A 39 14.18 -6.54 -5.41
C LYS A 39 14.00 -8.04 -5.20
N LYS A 40 13.29 -8.43 -4.14
CA LYS A 40 13.09 -9.83 -3.76
C LYS A 40 12.31 -10.60 -4.82
N GLU A 41 11.23 -10.00 -5.32
CA GLU A 41 10.36 -10.61 -6.32
C GLU A 41 10.84 -10.33 -7.76
N ASN A 42 11.92 -9.55 -7.93
CA ASN A 42 12.46 -9.12 -9.22
C ASN A 42 11.41 -8.44 -10.12
N ILE A 43 10.63 -7.52 -9.54
CA ILE A 43 9.57 -6.76 -10.22
C ILE A 43 9.85 -5.26 -10.15
N PRO A 44 9.34 -4.43 -11.09
CA PRO A 44 9.43 -2.99 -10.98
C PRO A 44 8.75 -2.47 -9.70
N ILE A 45 9.30 -1.41 -9.09
CA ILE A 45 8.73 -0.82 -7.86
C ILE A 45 7.26 -0.44 -8.01
N LYS A 46 6.85 0.04 -9.19
CA LYS A 46 5.45 0.36 -9.50
C LYS A 46 4.53 -0.86 -9.40
N MET A 47 5.03 -2.05 -9.75
CA MET A 47 4.25 -3.28 -9.64
C MET A 47 4.10 -3.68 -8.16
N ALA A 48 5.16 -3.52 -7.37
CA ALA A 48 5.07 -3.68 -5.93
C ALA A 48 4.02 -2.71 -5.35
N GLU A 49 4.05 -1.42 -5.73
CA GLU A 49 3.07 -0.40 -5.30
C GLU A 49 1.64 -0.84 -5.57
N MET A 50 1.33 -1.27 -6.80
CA MET A 50 0.00 -1.75 -7.16
C MET A 50 -0.44 -2.97 -6.36
N MET A 51 0.47 -3.93 -6.11
CA MET A 51 0.18 -5.10 -5.29
C MET A 51 -0.13 -4.70 -3.84
N THR A 52 0.65 -3.80 -3.24
CA THR A 52 0.43 -3.31 -1.88
C THR A 52 -0.87 -2.54 -1.76
N VAL A 53 -1.20 -1.67 -2.74
CA VAL A 53 -2.50 -0.98 -2.83
C VAL A 53 -3.64 -1.99 -2.87
N SER A 54 -3.55 -2.99 -3.74
CA SER A 54 -4.58 -4.02 -3.91
C SER A 54 -4.79 -4.82 -2.63
N ASN A 55 -3.70 -5.22 -1.95
CA ASN A 55 -3.77 -5.98 -0.70
C ASN A 55 -4.25 -5.13 0.49
N SER A 56 -4.06 -3.81 0.44
CA SER A 56 -4.50 -2.88 1.50
C SER A 56 -5.94 -2.43 1.33
N ARG A 57 -6.55 -2.61 0.15
CA ARG A 57 -7.91 -2.19 -0.12
C ARG A 57 -8.90 -3.10 0.60
N VAL A 58 -9.81 -2.51 1.37
CA VAL A 58 -10.85 -3.23 2.09
C VAL A 58 -12.23 -2.87 1.55
N PHE A 59 -13.10 -3.88 1.44
CA PHE A 59 -14.52 -3.68 1.14
C PHE A 59 -15.26 -3.63 2.48
N ILE A 60 -15.93 -2.52 2.76
CA ILE A 60 -16.86 -2.45 3.87
C ILE A 60 -18.14 -3.10 3.35
N ASN A 61 -18.40 -4.36 3.72
CA ASN A 61 -19.74 -4.92 3.55
C ASN A 61 -20.67 -4.13 4.49
N SER A 62 -21.66 -3.44 3.91
CA SER A 62 -22.79 -2.87 4.65
C SER A 62 -23.71 -3.98 5.16
#